data_AF-A0A0N5D7L8-F1
#
_entry.id   AF-A0A0N5D7L8-F1
#
_cell.length_a   1.000
_cell.length_b   1.000
_cell.length_c   1.000
_cell.angle_alpha   90.00
_cell.angle_beta   90.00
_cell.angle_gamma   90.00
#
_symmetry.space_group_name_H-M   'P 1'
#
loop_
_entity.id
_entity.type
_entity.pdbx_description
1 polymer ?
#
loop_
_entity_poly.entity_id
_entity_poly.type
_entity_poly.pdbx_seq_one_letter_code
_entity_poly.pdbx_strand_id
1 'polypeptide(L)'
;ATVEENEYEQEDEQGGYEESSTREFVETHNKVVKCDTHEVCYDYREPQTWCKLEEHQQWTDKGCFCDEKLKSCIIERKSGNKLQYANCAPSHNWDCADDDDNDD
;
A
#
# COMPACT_ATOMS: atom_id res chain seq x y z
N ALA A 1 -14.07 -21.85 24.57
CA ALA A 1 -13.07 -22.21 23.56
C ALA A 1 -13.80 -22.16 22.21
N THR A 2 -13.74 -20.97 21.59
CA THR A 2 -12.99 -20.68 20.34
C THR A 2 -13.79 -21.13 19.12
N VAL A 3 -14.60 -20.21 18.61
CA VAL A 3 -14.95 -20.17 17.19
C VAL A 3 -14.06 -19.10 16.55
N GLU A 4 -12.89 -19.53 16.10
CA GLU A 4 -12.11 -18.81 15.09
C GLU A 4 -12.09 -19.75 13.91
N GLU A 5 -12.60 -19.33 12.75
CA GLU A 5 -12.01 -19.46 11.42
C GLU A 5 -12.84 -18.53 10.51
N ASN A 6 -12.43 -17.26 10.38
CA ASN A 6 -12.97 -16.39 9.35
C ASN A 6 -12.30 -16.79 8.03
N GLU A 7 -13.01 -17.52 7.18
CA GLU A 7 -12.66 -17.70 5.78
C GLU A 7 -12.59 -16.31 5.12
N TYR A 8 -11.39 -15.91 4.72
CA TYR A 8 -11.21 -14.78 3.82
C TYR A 8 -11.55 -15.27 2.42
N GLU A 9 -12.79 -15.04 2.00
CA GLU A 9 -13.20 -15.19 0.60
C GLU A 9 -12.36 -14.23 -0.25
N GLN A 10 -11.36 -14.76 -0.95
CA GLN A 10 -10.69 -14.08 -2.05
C GLN A 10 -11.64 -14.15 -3.24
N GLU A 11 -12.42 -13.09 -3.42
CA GLU A 11 -13.18 -12.89 -4.65
C GLU A 11 -12.23 -12.31 -5.71
N ASP A 12 -11.81 -13.17 -6.63
CA ASP A 12 -11.05 -12.82 -7.82
C ASP A 12 -11.91 -12.00 -8.80
N GLU A 13 -12.18 -10.73 -8.48
CA GLU A 13 -12.85 -9.83 -9.42
C GLU A 13 -11.88 -9.40 -10.54
N GLN A 14 -11.98 -10.10 -11.67
CA GLN A 14 -11.43 -9.69 -12.96
C GLN A 14 -12.11 -8.40 -13.45
N GLY A 15 -11.70 -7.27 -12.89
CA GLY A 15 -12.06 -5.92 -13.33
C GLY A 15 -11.19 -5.49 -14.51
N GLY A 16 -11.83 -5.26 -15.67
CA GLY A 16 -11.18 -4.78 -16.89
C GLY A 16 -10.42 -3.46 -16.67
N TYR A 17 -9.13 -3.48 -16.98
CA TYR A 17 -8.28 -2.30 -16.93
C TYR A 17 -8.61 -1.37 -18.12
N GLU A 18 -9.23 -0.23 -17.86
CA GLU A 18 -9.13 0.89 -18.80
C GLU A 18 -7.77 1.55 -18.62
N GLU A 19 -6.98 1.52 -19.70
CA GLU A 19 -5.65 2.08 -19.84
C GLU A 19 -5.62 3.57 -19.48
N SER A 20 -5.32 3.86 -18.22
CA SER A 20 -5.11 5.21 -17.72
C SER A 20 -3.84 5.15 -16.89
N SER A 21 -2.71 5.39 -17.55
CA SER A 21 -1.36 5.35 -17.00
C SER A 21 -1.05 4.02 -16.30
N THR A 22 -0.58 3.03 -17.05
CA THR A 22 -0.31 1.66 -16.57
C THR A 22 0.61 1.65 -15.34
N ARG A 23 0.01 1.80 -14.15
CA ARG A 23 0.66 1.59 -12.87
C ARG A 23 0.69 0.09 -12.61
N GLU A 24 1.85 -0.39 -12.20
CA GLU A 24 2.10 -1.81 -11.94
C GLU A 24 1.78 -2.11 -10.48
N PHE A 25 0.88 -3.05 -10.23
CA PHE A 25 0.62 -3.53 -8.88
C PHE A 25 1.80 -4.37 -8.39
N VAL A 26 2.27 -4.08 -7.18
CA VAL A 26 3.29 -4.87 -6.50
C VAL A 26 2.63 -5.57 -5.32
N GLU A 27 2.60 -6.90 -5.39
CA GLU A 27 2.08 -7.73 -4.32
C GLU A 27 2.94 -7.56 -3.05
N THR A 28 2.27 -7.43 -1.92
CA THR A 28 2.87 -7.34 -0.59
C THR A 28 2.06 -8.22 0.37
N HIS A 29 2.55 -8.44 1.59
CA HIS A 29 1.80 -9.21 2.61
C HIS A 29 0.60 -8.46 3.20
N ASN A 30 0.23 -7.30 2.65
CA ASN A 30 -0.81 -6.44 3.18
C ASN A 30 -2.19 -6.83 2.63
N LYS A 31 -3.18 -6.82 3.52
CA LYS A 31 -4.59 -6.98 3.14
C LYS A 31 -5.10 -5.73 2.43
N VAL A 32 -6.05 -5.90 1.52
CA VAL A 32 -6.77 -4.79 0.91
C VAL A 32 -7.59 -4.08 1.97
N VAL A 33 -7.40 -2.77 2.09
CA VAL A 33 -8.15 -1.89 2.99
C VAL A 33 -9.14 -1.11 2.14
N LYS A 34 -10.44 -1.37 2.31
CA LYS A 34 -11.49 -0.63 1.59
C LYS A 34 -11.59 0.80 2.12
N CYS A 35 -11.82 1.74 1.22
CA CYS A 35 -12.02 3.15 1.58
C CYS A 35 -13.09 3.79 0.70
N ASP A 36 -13.91 4.64 1.32
CA ASP A 36 -14.86 5.51 0.63
C ASP A 36 -14.33 6.96 0.55
N THR A 37 -13.50 7.34 1.51
CA THR A 37 -12.93 8.68 1.67
C THR A 37 -11.44 8.58 2.03
N HIS A 38 -10.67 9.62 1.69
CA HIS A 38 -9.22 9.67 1.92
C HIS A 38 -8.84 9.61 3.41
N GLU A 39 -9.71 10.12 4.28
CA GLU A 39 -9.54 10.10 5.75
C GLU A 39 -9.34 8.70 6.33
N VAL A 40 -9.94 7.66 5.73
CA VAL A 40 -9.74 6.27 6.16
C VAL A 40 -8.27 5.86 6.03
N CYS A 41 -7.54 6.43 5.07
CA CYS A 41 -6.16 6.04 4.78
C CYS A 41 -5.12 6.76 5.65
N TYR A 42 -5.51 7.75 6.47
CA TYR A 42 -4.58 8.49 7.34
C TYR A 42 -3.94 7.63 8.43
N ASP A 43 -4.64 6.58 8.87
CA ASP A 43 -4.16 5.61 9.85
C ASP A 43 -3.29 4.50 9.24
N TYR A 44 -2.99 4.60 7.94
CA TYR A 44 -2.20 3.62 7.21
C TYR A 44 -0.88 4.22 6.73
N ARG A 45 0.10 3.35 6.52
CA ARG A 45 1.47 3.65 6.06
C ARG A 45 1.80 2.77 4.86
N GLU A 46 2.92 3.06 4.22
CA GLU A 46 3.46 2.23 3.17
C GLU A 46 3.68 0.78 3.63
N PRO A 47 3.73 -0.20 2.71
CA PRO A 47 4.16 -1.55 3.07
C PRO A 47 5.50 -1.54 3.78
N GLN A 48 5.69 -2.46 4.75
CA GLN A 48 6.96 -2.60 5.46
C GLN A 48 8.15 -2.82 4.52
N THR A 49 7.94 -3.50 3.39
CA THR A 49 8.96 -3.73 2.36
C THR A 49 9.28 -2.50 1.52
N TRP A 50 8.50 -1.42 1.65
CA TRP A 50 8.67 -0.15 0.94
C TRP A 50 9.19 0.96 1.84
N CYS A 51 9.29 0.70 3.15
CA CYS A 51 9.80 1.61 4.15
C CYS A 51 11.12 2.25 3.75
N LYS A 52 12.04 1.43 3.21
CA LYS A 52 13.28 1.89 2.57
C LYS A 52 13.16 1.66 1.08
N LEU A 53 13.33 2.73 0.32
CA LEU A 53 13.35 2.66 -1.13
C LEU A 53 14.70 2.14 -1.62
N GLU A 54 14.67 1.36 -2.71
CA GLU A 54 15.87 0.97 -3.44
C GLU A 54 16.46 2.17 -4.20
N GLU A 55 17.73 2.10 -4.59
CA GLU A 55 18.48 3.21 -5.24
C GLU A 55 17.76 3.82 -6.47
N HIS A 56 16.97 3.02 -7.20
CA HIS A 56 16.25 3.42 -8.41
C HIS A 56 14.77 3.78 -8.17
N GLN A 57 14.36 3.88 -6.90
CA GLN A 57 12.99 4.13 -6.50
C GLN A 57 12.85 5.51 -5.86
N GLN A 58 11.68 6.11 -6.06
CA GLN A 58 11.36 7.43 -5.52
C GLN A 58 9.92 7.47 -5.06
N TRP A 59 9.67 8.07 -3.92
CA TRP A 59 8.30 8.37 -3.49
C TRP A 59 7.64 9.32 -4.47
N THR A 60 6.33 9.16 -4.62
CA THR A 60 5.51 10.21 -5.21
C THR A 60 5.20 11.27 -4.16
N ASP A 61 4.58 12.38 -4.55
CA ASP A 61 4.15 13.43 -3.61
C ASP A 61 2.94 13.00 -2.77
N LYS A 62 2.46 11.76 -2.92
CA LYS A 62 1.31 11.19 -2.20
C LYS A 62 1.80 10.13 -1.22
N GLY A 63 1.37 10.25 0.04
CA GLY A 63 1.37 9.12 0.98
C GLY A 63 0.25 8.13 0.66
N CYS A 64 -0.14 7.31 1.64
CA CYS A 64 -1.33 6.46 1.50
C CYS A 64 -2.58 7.28 1.17
N PHE A 65 -3.28 6.91 0.10
CA PHE A 65 -4.49 7.60 -0.33
C PHE A 65 -5.57 6.62 -0.77
N CYS A 66 -6.83 7.06 -0.66
CA CYS A 66 -7.96 6.30 -1.15
C CYS A 66 -8.02 6.42 -2.68
N ASP A 67 -7.78 5.31 -3.37
CA ASP A 67 -7.94 5.28 -4.82
C ASP A 67 -9.42 5.13 -5.18
N GLU A 68 -9.97 6.11 -5.89
CA GLU A 68 -11.40 6.14 -6.20
C GLU A 68 -11.86 5.00 -7.11
N LYS A 69 -10.95 4.43 -7.91
CA LYS A 69 -11.25 3.32 -8.84
C LYS A 69 -11.20 1.97 -8.14
N LEU A 70 -10.17 1.73 -7.35
CA LEU A 70 -9.97 0.50 -6.58
C LEU A 70 -10.78 0.47 -5.28
N LYS A 71 -11.29 1.62 -4.83
CA LYS A 71 -11.94 1.80 -3.53
C LYS A 71 -11.11 1.23 -2.39
N SER A 72 -9.79 1.43 -2.46
CA SER A 72 -8.84 0.93 -1.48
C SER A 72 -7.71 1.91 -1.17
N CYS A 73 -7.15 1.80 0.04
CA CYS A 73 -5.98 2.57 0.44
C CYS A 73 -4.72 1.98 -0.20
N ILE A 74 -4.13 2.76 -1.11
CA ILE A 74 -2.88 2.40 -1.80
C ILE A 74 -1.84 3.50 -1.61
N ILE A 75 -0.60 3.14 -1.88
CA ILE A 75 0.51 4.09 -2.03
C ILE A 75 1.21 3.87 -3.36
N GLU A 76 1.72 4.95 -3.95
CA GLU A 76 2.42 4.95 -5.23
C GLU A 76 3.88 5.35 -5.06
N ARG A 77 4.76 4.63 -5.76
CA ARG A 77 6.19 4.98 -5.91
C ARG A 77 6.62 4.87 -7.37
N LYS A 78 7.62 5.65 -7.76
CA LYS A 78 8.33 5.46 -9.03
C LYS A 78 9.41 4.41 -8.85
N SER A 79 9.55 3.52 -9.83
CA SER A 79 10.61 2.53 -9.90
C SER A 79 11.18 2.56 -11.32
N GLY A 80 12.33 3.21 -11.48
CA GLY A 80 12.84 3.60 -12.80
C GLY A 80 11.83 4.43 -13.58
N ASN A 81 11.40 3.93 -14.74
CA ASN A 81 10.42 4.61 -15.61
C ASN A 81 8.97 4.16 -15.38
N LYS A 82 8.72 3.32 -14.36
CA LYS A 82 7.39 2.78 -14.07
C LYS A 82 6.81 3.41 -12.81
N LEU A 83 5.50 3.60 -12.81
CA LEU A 83 4.74 3.86 -11.60
C LEU A 83 4.29 2.52 -11.01
N GLN A 84 4.60 2.28 -9.74
CA GLN A 84 4.19 1.09 -9.00
C GLN A 84 3.24 1.50 -7.89
N TYR A 85 2.29 0.62 -7.55
CA TYR A 85 1.43 0.81 -6.40
C TYR A 85 1.27 -0.47 -5.59
N ALA A 86 1.00 -0.31 -4.30
CA ALA A 86 0.78 -1.41 -3.37
C ALA A 86 -0.29 -1.02 -2.32
N ASN A 87 -0.87 -2.02 -1.66
CA ASN A 87 -1.81 -1.81 -0.56
C ASN A 87 -1.08 -1.25 0.66
N CYS A 88 -1.68 -0.26 1.31
CA CYS A 88 -1.12 0.28 2.55
C CYS A 88 -1.20 -0.72 3.72
N ALA A 89 -0.30 -0.56 4.69
CA ALA A 89 -0.25 -1.32 5.94
C ALA A 89 -0.84 -0.49 7.09
N PRO A 90 -1.46 -1.11 8.11
CA PRO A 90 -1.87 -0.39 9.32
C PRO A 90 -0.68 0.29 9.99
N SER A 91 -0.84 1.53 10.46
CA SER A 91 0.21 2.24 11.20
C SER A 91 0.54 1.60 12.56
N HIS A 92 -0.38 0.81 13.12
CA HIS A 92 -0.15 0.12 14.38
C HIS A 92 0.93 -0.95 14.23
N ASN A 93 2.01 -0.84 15.02
CA ASN A 93 3.24 -1.64 14.91
C ASN A 93 3.97 -1.48 13.56
N TRP A 94 3.71 -0.39 12.84
CA TRP A 94 4.52 -0.01 11.70
C TRP A 94 5.78 0.69 12.21
N ASP A 95 6.94 0.16 11.85
CA ASP A 95 8.21 0.69 12.30
C ASP A 95 9.24 0.61 11.17
N CYS A 96 9.71 1.76 10.70
CA CYS A 96 10.89 1.80 9.84
C CYS A 96 12.11 1.70 10.73
N ALA A 97 12.50 0.47 11.08
CA ALA A 97 13.74 0.27 11.82
C ALA A 97 14.91 0.78 10.97
N ASP A 98 15.30 2.02 11.22
CA ASP A 98 16.59 2.59 10.87
C ASP A 98 17.50 2.43 12.09
N ASP A 99 18.58 1.65 11.92
CA ASP A 99 19.69 1.51 12.87
C ASP A 99 20.52 2.82 13.02
N ASP A 100 19.88 4.00 12.95
CA ASP A 100 20.60 5.29 13.03
C ASP A 100 19.76 6.36 13.75
N ASP A 101 19.37 6.08 14.99
CA ASP A 101 19.15 7.09 16.03
C ASP A 101 20.54 7.60 16.52
N ASN A 102 21.29 8.29 15.65
CA ASN A 102 22.43 9.14 16.04
C ASN A 102 22.54 10.36 15.11
N ASP A 103 21.49 11.18 15.07
CA ASP A 103 21.66 12.60 14.77
C ASP A 103 22.01 13.32 16.10
N ASP A 104 23.30 13.61 16.29
CA ASP A 104 23.93 14.39 17.37
C ASP A 104 23.50 15.87 17.35
#